data_AF-A0A8T5DBY5-F1
#
_entry.id   AF-A0A8T5DBY5-F1
#
_cell.length_a   1.000
_cell.length_b   1.000
_cell.length_c   1.000
_cell.angle_alpha   90.00
_cell.angle_beta   90.00
_cell.angle_gamma   90.00
#
_symmetry.space_group_name_H-M   'P 1'
#
loop_
_entity.id
_entity.type
_entity.pdbx_description
1 polymer ?
#
loop_
_entity_poly.entity_id
_entity_poly.type
_entity_poly.pdbx_seq_one_letter_code
_entity_poly.pdbx_strand_id
1 'polypeptide(L)'
;MSKGCCGDNLPSPTLGETGTICYCNHITAQEIVKTVKETGVTTISGIKEHLRNEVISNCSEFNPTGECCHKSFDAVIKHAMVRQ
;
A
#
# COMPACT_ATOMS: atom_id res chain seq x y z
N MET A 1 -14.47 -14.82 37.66
CA MET A 1 -14.41 -15.49 36.35
C MET A 1 -14.56 -14.47 35.25
N SER A 2 -13.73 -14.62 34.22
CA SER A 2 -13.56 -13.76 33.06
C SER A 2 -14.84 -13.53 32.25
N LYS A 3 -14.99 -12.32 31.70
CA LYS A 3 -14.89 -12.09 30.25
C LYS A 3 -15.05 -10.59 29.95
N GLY A 4 -13.93 -9.97 29.60
CA GLY A 4 -13.95 -8.77 28.77
C GLY A 4 -14.40 -9.18 27.37
N CYS A 5 -15.21 -8.34 26.75
CA CYS A 5 -15.43 -8.36 25.31
C CYS A 5 -15.13 -6.96 24.80
N CYS A 6 -14.15 -6.94 23.91
CA CYS A 6 -13.44 -5.81 23.33
C CYS A 6 -14.39 -4.77 22.73
N GLY A 7 -14.08 -3.49 22.97
CA GLY A 7 -14.70 -2.40 22.22
C GLY A 7 -14.31 -2.49 20.75
N ASP A 8 -15.30 -2.34 19.88
CA ASP A 8 -15.13 -2.13 18.45
C ASP A 8 -14.45 -0.77 18.21
N ASN A 9 -13.12 -0.75 18.35
CA ASN A 9 -12.30 0.27 17.73
C ASN A 9 -11.66 -0.38 16.51
N LEU A 10 -12.45 -0.50 15.44
CA LEU A 10 -11.88 -0.77 14.12
C LEU A 10 -11.09 0.48 13.76
N PRO A 11 -9.75 0.45 13.71
CA PRO A 11 -9.01 1.61 13.25
C PRO A 11 -9.44 1.87 11.81
N SER A 12 -10.03 3.05 11.58
CA SER A 12 -10.11 3.61 10.24
C SER A 12 -8.71 3.54 9.63
N PRO A 13 -8.54 3.19 8.34
CA PRO A 13 -7.22 3.08 7.74
C PRO A 13 -6.57 4.47 7.72
N THR A 14 -5.87 4.79 8.79
CA THR A 14 -4.98 5.93 8.86
C THR A 14 -3.87 5.63 7.88
N LEU A 15 -3.75 6.49 6.87
CA LEU A 15 -2.79 6.44 5.76
C LEU A 15 -1.34 6.66 6.23
N GLY A 16 -1.01 6.21 7.43
CA GLY A 16 0.25 6.39 8.11
C GLY A 16 0.55 5.13 8.89
N GLU A 17 1.70 4.55 8.57
CA GLU A 17 2.44 3.57 9.36
C GLU A 17 1.96 2.10 9.18
N THR A 18 2.65 1.40 8.27
CA THR A 18 2.71 -0.08 8.09
C THR A 18 1.65 -0.79 7.24
N GLY A 19 0.66 -0.10 6.67
CA GLY A 19 -0.33 -0.72 5.79
C GLY A 19 0.22 -1.24 4.45
N THR A 20 -0.04 -2.51 4.12
CA THR A 20 0.14 -3.06 2.77
C THR A 20 -0.82 -2.37 1.81
N ILE A 21 -0.27 -1.80 0.74
CA ILE A 21 -1.02 -1.15 -0.34
C ILE A 21 -1.30 -2.12 -1.48
N CYS A 22 -0.30 -2.90 -1.90
CA CYS A 22 -0.44 -3.91 -2.94
C CYS A 22 -0.20 -5.29 -2.34
N TYR A 23 -1.28 -6.04 -2.13
CA TYR A 23 -1.21 -7.40 -1.59
C TYR A 23 -0.52 -8.38 -2.56
N CYS A 24 -0.77 -8.27 -3.87
CA CYS A 24 -0.15 -9.17 -4.85
C CYS A 24 1.38 -9.14 -4.84
N ASN A 25 1.98 -8.02 -4.44
CA ASN A 25 3.43 -7.80 -4.47
C ASN A 25 3.99 -7.44 -3.09
N HIS A 26 3.15 -7.55 -2.05
CA HIS A 26 3.47 -7.15 -0.67
C HIS A 26 4.14 -5.78 -0.57
N ILE A 27 3.61 -4.76 -1.27
CA ILE A 27 4.18 -3.40 -1.26
C ILE A 27 3.45 -2.54 -0.23
N THR A 28 4.21 -1.87 0.62
CA THR A 28 3.72 -0.95 1.65
C THR A 28 3.74 0.51 1.18
N ALA A 29 2.99 1.37 1.86
CA ALA A 29 3.01 2.81 1.60
C ALA A 29 4.42 3.42 1.79
N GLN A 30 5.16 2.95 2.80
CA GLN A 30 6.51 3.44 3.08
C GLN A 30 7.48 3.13 1.93
N GLU A 31 7.43 1.92 1.37
CA GLU A 31 8.26 1.56 0.22
C GLU A 31 7.95 2.45 -0.98
N ILE A 32 6.66 2.70 -1.27
CA ILE A 32 6.25 3.61 -2.37
C ILE A 32 6.83 5.01 -2.14
N VAL A 33 6.65 5.59 -0.96
CA VAL A 33 7.16 6.93 -0.63
C VAL A 33 8.69 6.98 -0.73
N LYS A 34 9.38 5.96 -0.22
CA LYS A 34 10.84 5.87 -0.26
C LYS A 34 11.33 5.83 -1.70
N THR A 35 10.76 4.95 -2.54
CA THR A 35 11.12 4.85 -3.96
C THR A 35 10.89 6.17 -4.68
N VAL A 36 9.72 6.80 -4.53
CA VAL A 36 9.44 8.10 -5.18
C VAL A 36 10.47 9.16 -4.78
N LYS A 37 10.83 9.25 -3.49
CA LYS A 37 11.77 10.27 -2.99
C LYS A 37 13.21 10.01 -3.37
N GLU A 38 13.65 8.75 -3.39
CA GLU A 38 15.05 8.39 -3.62
C GLU A 38 15.39 8.26 -5.11
N THR A 39 14.44 7.82 -5.94
CA THR A 39 14.69 7.51 -7.36
C THR A 39 13.93 8.41 -8.33
N GLY A 40 12.91 9.13 -7.85
CA GLY A 40 12.02 9.93 -8.71
C GLY A 40 11.04 9.11 -9.56
N VAL A 41 11.00 7.78 -9.40
CA VAL A 41 10.06 6.92 -10.13
C VAL A 41 8.65 7.12 -9.59
N THR A 42 7.72 7.51 -10.46
CA THR A 42 6.33 7.89 -10.10
C THR A 42 5.25 7.07 -10.80
N THR A 43 5.63 6.06 -11.60
CA THR A 43 4.66 5.16 -12.24
C THR A 43 4.45 3.91 -11.38
N ILE A 44 3.22 3.41 -11.31
CA ILE A 44 2.90 2.20 -10.52
C ILE A 44 3.75 1.01 -10.98
N SER A 45 3.84 0.77 -12.29
CA SER A 45 4.66 -0.33 -12.83
C SER A 45 6.14 -0.13 -12.52
N GLY A 46 6.67 1.08 -12.73
CA GLY A 46 8.08 1.37 -12.43
C GLY A 46 8.41 1.17 -10.95
N ILE A 47 7.52 1.56 -10.04
CA ILE A 47 7.73 1.32 -8.60
C ILE A 47 7.66 -0.19 -8.28
N LYS A 48 6.72 -0.93 -8.87
CA LYS A 48 6.62 -2.39 -8.68
C LYS A 48 7.89 -3.11 -9.17
N GLU A 49 8.34 -2.80 -10.37
CA GLU A 49 9.55 -3.36 -10.99
C GLU A 49 10.83 -2.94 -10.25
N HIS A 50 10.84 -1.75 -9.65
CA HIS A 50 11.96 -1.30 -8.82
C HIS A 50 12.04 -2.06 -7.50
N LEU A 51 10.89 -2.39 -6.90
CA LEU A 51 10.80 -3.01 -5.58
C LEU A 51 10.83 -4.53 -5.61
N ARG A 52 10.46 -5.16 -6.74
CA ARG A 52 10.31 -6.60 -6.88
C ARG A 52 10.88 -7.07 -8.22
N ASN A 53 11.58 -8.21 -8.18
CA ASN A 53 12.14 -8.84 -9.38
C ASN A 53 11.07 -9.44 -10.30
N GLU A 54 9.91 -9.80 -9.74
CA GLU A 54 8.75 -10.32 -10.45
C GLU A 54 7.51 -9.55 -9.99
N VAL A 55 6.66 -9.18 -10.94
CA VAL A 55 5.44 -8.41 -10.69
C VAL A 55 4.21 -9.26 -10.95
N ILE A 56 3.42 -9.50 -9.91
CA ILE A 56 2.20 -10.32 -9.95
C ILE A 56 0.97 -9.41 -10.01
N SER A 57 -0.06 -9.84 -10.74
CA SER A 57 -1.33 -9.12 -10.91
C SER A 57 -2.56 -10.02 -10.77
N ASN A 58 -2.79 -10.51 -9.55
CA ASN A 58 -3.96 -11.36 -9.22
C ASN A 58 -4.75 -10.76 -8.05
N CYS A 59 -5.32 -9.58 -8.26
CA CYS A 59 -5.94 -8.78 -7.20
C CYS A 59 -7.25 -9.40 -6.67
N SER A 60 -7.99 -10.13 -7.52
CA SER A 60 -9.21 -10.83 -7.13
C SER A 60 -8.97 -11.92 -6.09
N GLU A 61 -7.78 -12.52 -6.08
CA GLU A 61 -7.40 -13.57 -5.13
C GLU A 61 -6.67 -12.99 -3.92
N PHE A 62 -5.72 -12.08 -4.14
CA PHE A 62 -4.80 -11.64 -3.07
C PHE A 62 -5.25 -10.38 -2.33
N ASN A 63 -6.04 -9.49 -2.94
CA ASN A 63 -6.51 -8.29 -2.23
C ASN A 63 -7.78 -8.66 -1.45
N PRO A 64 -7.86 -8.41 -0.12
CA PRO A 64 -9.06 -8.69 0.67
C PRO A 64 -10.35 -8.03 0.14
N THR A 65 -10.24 -6.92 -0.59
CA THR A 65 -11.39 -6.25 -1.22
C THR A 65 -11.78 -6.87 -2.57
N GLY A 66 -10.95 -7.74 -3.14
CA GLY A 66 -11.07 -8.26 -4.51
C GLY A 66 -10.76 -7.22 -5.61
N GLU A 67 -10.45 -5.97 -5.25
CA GLU A 67 -10.18 -4.89 -6.21
C GLU A 67 -8.69 -4.63 -6.42
N CYS A 68 -8.32 -3.99 -7.52
CA CYS A 68 -6.92 -3.63 -7.76
C CYS A 68 -6.44 -2.47 -6.86
N CYS A 69 -5.22 -2.60 -6.33
CA CYS A 69 -4.58 -1.59 -5.47
C CYS A 69 -4.31 -0.22 -6.13
N HIS A 70 -4.52 -0.07 -7.44
CA HIS A 70 -4.13 1.12 -8.21
C HIS A 70 -4.62 2.44 -7.59
N LYS A 71 -5.86 2.51 -7.09
CA LYS A 71 -6.40 3.73 -6.47
C LYS A 71 -5.59 4.14 -5.24
N SER A 72 -5.37 3.20 -4.33
CA SER A 72 -4.59 3.45 -3.10
C SER A 72 -3.11 3.72 -3.41
N PHE A 73 -2.55 2.99 -4.38
CA PHE A 73 -1.17 3.16 -4.82
C PHE A 73 -0.92 4.56 -5.38
N ASP A 74 -1.79 5.00 -6.30
CA ASP A 74 -1.71 6.33 -6.91
C ASP A 74 -1.89 7.45 -5.89
N ALA A 75 -2.78 7.28 -4.90
CA ALA A 75 -2.93 8.23 -3.80
C ALA A 75 -1.63 8.40 -2.99
N VAL A 76 -0.90 7.31 -2.73
CA VAL A 76 0.39 7.37 -2.02
C VAL A 76 1.47 8.05 -2.86
N ILE A 77 1.53 7.77 -4.17
CA ILE A 77 2.46 8.46 -5.09
C ILE A 77 2.20 9.97 -5.07
N LYS A 78 0.93 10.38 -5.25
CA LYS A 78 0.53 11.79 -5.20
C LYS A 78 0.90 12.44 -3.88
N HIS A 79 0.65 11.76 -2.76
CA HIS A 79 1.04 12.25 -1.44
C HIS A 79 2.56 12.44 -1.31
N ALA A 80 3.35 11.50 -1.85
CA ALA A 80 4.81 11.58 -1.84
C ALA A 80 5.34 12.79 -2.64
N MET A 81 4.63 13.22 -3.68
CA MET A 81 5.02 14.35 -4.54
C MET A 81 4.64 15.73 -3.96
N VAL A 82 3.67 15.81 -3.05
CA VAL A 82 3.07 17.08 -2.56
C VAL A 82 3.82 17.69 -1.35
N ARG A 83 5.02 17.21 -1.02
CA ARG A 83 5.87 17.86 0.00
C ARG A 83 7.21 18.29 -0.59
N GLN A 84 7.22 19.51 -1.14
CA GLN A 84 8.41 20.36 -1.25
C GLN A 84 8.15 21.63 -0.45
#